data_AF-A0AA85JD72-F1
#
_entry.id   AF-A0AA85JD72-F1
#
_cell.length_a   1.000
_cell.length_b   1.000
_cell.length_c   1.000
_cell.angle_alpha   90.00
_cell.angle_beta   90.00
_cell.angle_gamma   90.00
#
_symmetry.space_group_name_H-M   'P 1'
#
loop_
_entity.id
_entity.type
_entity.pdbx_description
1 polymer ?
#
loop_
_entity_poly.entity_id
_entity_poly.type
_entity_poly.pdbx_seq_one_letter_code
_entity_poly.pdbx_strand_id
1 'polypeptide(L)'
;MEGKLDKIGLEVPLHNYVAQDKIWRDNCIKEARESRAWSKNWSFLTLTPEEILKNEMHDLVDSQRKPIEIPEHLKITEAVPISDYIKIEPSPTPIPLTTSKMIGWRSGLPQYQLDKYNVTRRPQGSLLKRFNWPLEAL
;
A
#
# COMPACT_ATOMS: atom_id res chain seq x y z
N MET A 1 30.68 74.11 -21.74
CA MET A 1 31.18 72.82 -21.24
C MET A 1 29.99 71.89 -21.12
N GLU A 2 29.64 71.23 -22.21
CA GLU A 2 28.51 70.29 -22.24
C GLU A 2 29.05 68.89 -21.98
N GLY A 3 28.84 68.42 -20.76
CA GLY A 3 29.11 67.04 -20.38
C GLY A 3 28.11 66.13 -21.07
N LYS A 4 28.55 65.46 -22.13
CA LYS A 4 27.80 64.40 -22.79
C LYS A 4 27.71 63.23 -21.79
N LEU A 5 26.56 63.10 -21.16
CA LEU A 5 26.21 61.92 -20.36
C LEU A 5 26.10 60.75 -21.34
N ASP A 6 27.17 59.97 -21.45
CA ASP A 6 27.14 58.68 -22.10
C ASP A 6 26.16 57.80 -21.32
N LYS A 7 24.95 57.66 -21.87
CA LYS A 7 23.94 56.71 -21.40
C LYS A 7 24.43 55.30 -21.71
N ILE A 8 25.40 54.82 -20.93
CA ILE A 8 25.80 53.42 -20.91
C ILE A 8 24.79 52.72 -20.01
N GLY A 9 23.66 52.35 -20.60
CA GLY A 9 22.65 51.54 -19.94
C GLY A 9 21.30 51.62 -20.64
N LEU A 10 20.75 50.45 -20.94
CA LEU A 10 19.42 50.17 -21.51
C LEU A 10 19.30 50.20 -23.05
N GLU A 11 19.86 49.17 -23.68
CA GLU A 11 19.07 48.40 -24.65
C GLU A 11 19.09 46.93 -24.22
N VAL A 12 17.90 46.40 -23.96
CA VAL A 12 17.63 44.96 -23.88
C VAL A 12 17.16 44.54 -25.27
N PRO A 13 18.03 43.97 -26.13
CA PRO A 13 17.56 43.03 -27.13
C PRO A 13 17.37 41.70 -26.40
N LEU A 14 16.18 41.12 -26.51
CA LEU A 14 15.92 39.73 -26.11
C LEU A 14 17.09 38.85 -26.60
N HIS A 15 17.93 38.39 -25.66
CA HIS A 15 19.06 37.49 -25.90
C HIS A 15 20.30 38.11 -26.58
N ASN A 16 21.19 38.71 -25.76
CA ASN A 16 22.58 38.89 -26.15
C ASN A 16 23.27 37.50 -26.20
N TYR A 17 23.66 37.05 -27.39
CA TYR A 17 24.28 35.73 -27.60
C TYR A 17 25.56 35.53 -26.76
N VAL A 18 26.33 36.60 -26.48
CA VAL A 18 27.52 36.54 -25.62
C VAL A 18 27.14 36.28 -24.17
N ALA A 19 26.06 36.91 -23.70
CA ALA A 19 25.55 36.68 -22.35
C ALA A 19 24.99 35.27 -22.20
N GLN A 20 24.30 34.76 -23.22
CA GLN A 20 23.79 33.38 -23.23
C GLN A 20 24.92 32.34 -23.25
N ASP A 21 25.92 32.53 -24.10
CA ASP A 21 27.11 31.67 -24.15
C ASP A 21 27.83 31.63 -22.81
N LYS A 22 27.95 32.80 -22.14
CA LYS A 22 28.53 32.88 -20.80
C LYS A 22 27.70 32.12 -19.76
N ILE A 23 26.39 32.33 -19.73
CA ILE A 23 25.49 31.61 -18.79
C ILE A 23 25.57 30.10 -19.02
N TRP A 24 25.56 29.66 -20.28
CA TRP A 24 25.69 28.25 -20.62
C TRP A 24 27.03 27.69 -20.13
N ARG A 25 28.14 28.37 -20.42
CA ARG A 25 29.47 27.96 -19.96
C ARG A 25 29.55 27.88 -18.44
N ASP A 26 29.04 28.89 -17.73
CA ASP A 26 29.04 28.93 -16.27
C ASP A 26 28.23 27.77 -15.68
N ASN A 27 27.08 27.45 -16.29
CA ASN A 27 26.27 26.30 -15.90
C ASN A 27 27.00 24.98 -16.14
N CYS A 28 27.66 24.79 -17.29
CA CYS A 28 28.44 23.58 -17.56
C CYS A 28 29.60 23.40 -16.57
N ILE A 29 30.29 24.49 -16.21
CA ILE A 29 31.35 24.44 -15.19
C ILE A 29 30.78 24.07 -13.82
N LYS A 30 29.65 24.68 -13.45
CA LYS A 30 28.96 24.38 -12.19
C LYS A 30 28.53 22.92 -12.15
N GLU A 31 27.87 22.43 -13.18
CA GLU A 31 27.43 21.03 -13.29
C GLU A 31 28.62 20.07 -13.20
N ALA A 32 29.71 20.32 -13.91
CA ALA A 32 30.91 19.49 -13.83
C ALA A 32 31.50 19.47 -12.40
N ARG A 33 31.47 20.60 -11.69
CA ARG A 33 31.92 20.67 -10.29
C ARG A 33 30.98 19.91 -9.36
N GLU A 34 29.67 20.11 -9.49
CA GLU A 34 28.68 19.42 -8.65
C GLU A 34 28.66 17.92 -8.93
N SER A 35 28.81 17.49 -10.19
CA SER A 35 28.93 16.06 -10.56
C SER A 35 30.11 15.40 -9.87
N ARG A 36 31.28 16.05 -9.82
CA ARG A 36 32.45 15.56 -9.08
C ARG A 36 32.22 15.52 -7.57
N ALA A 37 31.53 16.53 -7.02
CA ALA A 37 31.19 16.59 -5.60
C ALA A 37 30.00 15.69 -5.21
N TRP A 38 29.22 15.20 -6.19
CA TRP A 38 27.96 14.51 -5.99
C TRP A 38 28.12 13.28 -5.09
N SER A 39 29.08 12.41 -5.44
CA SER A 39 29.33 11.19 -4.66
C SER A 39 29.74 11.49 -3.22
N LYS A 40 30.36 12.63 -2.92
CA LYS A 40 30.74 12.99 -1.55
C LYS A 40 29.56 13.55 -0.77
N ASN A 41 28.75 14.41 -1.40
CA ASN A 41 27.63 15.08 -0.73
C ASN A 41 26.42 14.16 -0.59
N TRP A 42 26.24 13.21 -1.52
CA TRP A 42 25.03 12.39 -1.64
C TRP A 42 25.30 10.89 -1.56
N SER A 43 26.48 10.46 -1.10
CA SER A 43 26.79 9.04 -0.85
C SER A 43 25.80 8.36 0.09
N PHE A 44 25.18 9.12 1.00
CA PHE A 44 24.18 8.59 1.93
C PHE A 44 22.91 8.07 1.23
N LEU A 45 22.63 8.47 -0.02
CA LEU A 45 21.49 7.91 -0.79
C LEU A 45 21.73 6.48 -1.27
N THR A 46 22.99 6.06 -1.36
CA THR A 46 23.36 4.69 -1.78
C THR A 46 23.57 3.74 -0.62
N LEU A 47 23.74 4.28 0.59
CA LEU A 47 24.05 3.50 1.78
C LEU A 47 22.77 3.09 2.51
N THR A 48 22.85 1.97 3.21
CA THR A 48 21.77 1.55 4.11
C THR A 48 21.74 2.44 5.35
N PRO A 49 20.57 2.62 6.00
CA PRO A 49 20.48 3.38 7.26
C PRO A 49 21.45 2.88 8.34
N GLU A 50 21.71 1.57 8.39
CA GLU A 50 22.64 0.95 9.34
C GLU A 50 24.09 1.38 9.09
N GLU A 51 24.52 1.45 7.83
CA GLU A 51 25.86 1.90 7.46
C GLU A 51 26.08 3.38 7.74
N ILE A 52 25.06 4.21 7.53
CA ILE A 52 25.10 5.65 7.81
C ILE A 52 25.23 5.88 9.32
N LEU A 53 24.45 5.16 10.11
CA LEU A 53 24.35 5.37 11.55
C LEU A 53 25.39 4.58 12.35
N LYS A 54 26.23 3.74 11.73
CA LYS A 54 27.14 2.80 12.41
C LYS A 54 27.94 3.40 13.58
N ASN A 55 28.36 4.66 13.47
CA ASN A 55 29.13 5.35 14.51
C ASN A 55 28.25 6.00 15.59
N GLU A 56 27.01 6.34 15.27
CA GLU A 56 26.07 7.08 16.13
C GLU A 56 24.95 6.18 16.69
N MET A 57 24.82 4.94 16.20
CA MET A 57 23.79 3.99 16.63
C MET A 57 23.82 3.74 18.13
N HIS A 58 25.02 3.69 18.74
CA HIS A 58 25.14 3.45 20.18
C HIS A 58 24.57 4.60 21.01
N ASP A 59 24.66 5.84 20.52
CA ASP A 59 24.16 7.04 21.20
C ASP A 59 22.66 7.27 20.93
N LEU A 60 22.17 6.85 19.76
CA LEU A 60 20.76 6.97 19.37
C LEU A 60 19.87 5.88 19.96
N VAL A 61 20.43 4.71 20.27
CA VAL A 61 19.69 3.59 20.86
C VAL A 61 19.73 3.70 22.37
N ASP A 62 18.64 4.21 22.94
CA ASP A 62 18.42 4.17 24.39
C ASP A 62 18.35 2.72 24.87
N SER A 63 19.42 2.28 25.55
CA SER A 63 19.55 0.93 26.09
C SER A 63 18.53 0.62 27.20
N GLN A 64 17.92 1.64 27.80
CA GLN A 64 16.89 1.48 28.83
C GLN A 64 15.47 1.45 28.25
N ARG A 65 15.31 1.75 26.95
CA ARG A 65 13.99 1.74 26.30
C ARG A 65 13.48 0.32 26.18
N LYS A 66 12.42 0.02 26.94
CA LYS A 66 11.72 -1.26 26.83
C LYS A 66 11.06 -1.39 25.45
N PRO A 67 11.10 -2.57 24.82
CA PRO A 67 10.36 -2.82 23.60
C PRO A 67 8.87 -2.59 23.86
N ILE A 68 8.19 -1.98 22.90
CA ILE A 68 6.76 -1.71 22.99
C ILE A 68 6.04 -3.06 22.97
N GLU A 69 5.39 -3.42 24.07
CA GLU A 69 4.52 -4.60 24.10
C GLU A 69 3.29 -4.33 23.23
N ILE A 70 3.22 -5.01 22.10
CA ILE A 70 2.05 -4.92 21.21
C ILE A 70 0.88 -5.62 21.91
N PRO A 71 -0.25 -4.94 22.15
CA PRO A 71 -1.45 -5.57 22.70
C PRO A 71 -1.91 -6.77 21.87
N GLU A 72 -2.46 -7.79 22.51
CA GLU A 72 -2.84 -9.05 21.86
C GLU A 72 -3.77 -8.87 20.65
N HIS A 73 -4.73 -7.95 20.74
CA HIS A 73 -5.66 -7.65 19.64
C HIS A 73 -5.02 -6.94 18.43
N LEU A 74 -3.80 -6.40 18.59
CA LEU A 74 -3.01 -5.79 17.51
C LEU A 74 -1.91 -6.74 17.00
N LYS A 75 -1.69 -7.87 17.68
CA LYS A 75 -0.76 -8.88 17.18
C LYS A 75 -1.39 -9.54 15.96
N ILE A 76 -0.72 -9.41 14.83
CA ILE A 76 -1.07 -10.15 13.63
C ILE A 76 -0.80 -11.62 13.94
N THR A 77 -1.85 -12.43 14.04
CA THR A 77 -1.69 -13.88 14.09
C THR A 77 -1.07 -14.32 12.77
N GLU A 78 -0.04 -15.14 12.83
CA GLU A 78 0.49 -15.78 11.63
C GLU A 78 -0.66 -16.51 10.92
N ALA A 79 -0.72 -16.37 9.59
CA ALA A 79 -1.73 -17.04 8.82
C ALA A 79 -1.52 -18.55 8.98
N VAL A 80 -2.45 -19.20 9.66
CA VAL A 80 -2.48 -20.66 9.72
C VAL A 80 -2.52 -21.14 8.26
N PRO A 81 -1.64 -22.04 7.83
CA PRO A 81 -1.68 -22.55 6.47
C PRO A 81 -3.03 -23.24 6.23
N ILE A 82 -3.53 -23.10 5.00
CA ILE A 82 -4.85 -23.61 4.58
C ILE A 82 -5.00 -25.12 4.88
N SER A 83 -3.89 -25.85 4.85
CA SER A 83 -3.82 -27.28 5.18
C SER A 83 -4.36 -27.64 6.55
N ASP A 84 -4.21 -26.76 7.55
CA ASP A 84 -4.45 -27.13 8.94
C ASP A 84 -5.96 -27.10 9.28
N TYR A 85 -6.72 -26.27 8.56
CA TYR A 85 -8.17 -26.14 8.75
C TYR A 85 -9.01 -26.70 7.60
N ILE A 86 -8.46 -26.86 6.38
CA ILE A 86 -9.16 -27.57 5.30
C ILE A 86 -8.72 -29.03 5.29
N LYS A 87 -9.46 -29.86 6.03
CA LYS A 87 -9.33 -31.32 5.99
C LYS A 87 -10.14 -31.88 4.83
N ILE A 88 -9.46 -32.32 3.78
CA ILE A 88 -10.08 -32.96 2.62
C ILE A 88 -10.26 -34.45 2.96
N GLU A 89 -11.41 -34.78 3.54
CA GLU A 89 -11.79 -36.17 3.75
C GLU A 89 -12.08 -36.86 2.40
N PRO A 90 -11.80 -38.17 2.28
CA PRO A 90 -12.13 -38.92 1.08
C PRO A 90 -13.64 -38.84 0.81
N SER A 91 -14.00 -38.88 -0.47
CA SER A 91 -15.39 -38.78 -0.88
C SER A 91 -16.20 -39.95 -0.27
N PRO A 92 -17.37 -39.70 0.35
CA PRO A 92 -18.17 -40.75 0.94
C PRO A 92 -18.58 -41.77 -0.12
N THR A 93 -18.22 -43.03 0.14
CA THR A 93 -18.72 -44.22 -0.56
C THR A 93 -20.09 -44.59 0.03
N PRO A 94 -21.08 -45.04 -0.75
CA PRO A 94 -21.01 -45.46 -2.15
C PRO A 94 -21.13 -44.30 -3.14
N ILE A 95 -20.33 -44.40 -4.20
CA ILE A 95 -20.56 -43.64 -5.43
C ILE A 95 -21.88 -44.18 -6.03
N PRO A 96 -22.81 -43.33 -6.50
CA PRO A 96 -24.12 -43.80 -6.94
C PRO A 96 -23.99 -44.89 -8.00
N LEU A 97 -24.74 -45.98 -7.79
CA LEU A 97 -24.65 -47.22 -8.57
C LEU A 97 -25.24 -47.08 -9.99
N THR A 98 -25.84 -45.94 -10.33
CA THR A 98 -26.60 -45.75 -11.56
C THR A 98 -25.75 -45.17 -12.70
N THR A 99 -26.00 -45.68 -13.90
CA THR A 99 -25.31 -45.35 -15.15
C THR A 99 -25.39 -43.89 -15.56
N SER A 100 -26.35 -43.12 -15.04
CA SER A 100 -26.56 -41.72 -15.43
C SER A 100 -25.66 -40.70 -14.70
N LYS A 101 -24.73 -41.11 -13.83
CA LYS A 101 -23.74 -40.24 -13.16
C LYS A 101 -24.29 -38.83 -12.84
N MET A 102 -25.43 -38.78 -12.16
CA MET A 102 -26.22 -37.55 -12.09
C MET A 102 -25.46 -36.51 -11.27
N ILE A 103 -24.90 -35.52 -11.96
CA ILE A 103 -24.28 -34.34 -11.37
C ILE A 103 -25.30 -33.76 -10.38
N GLY A 104 -24.91 -33.61 -9.10
CA GLY A 104 -25.81 -33.10 -8.05
C GLY A 104 -26.52 -34.16 -7.19
N TRP A 105 -26.24 -35.47 -7.30
CA TRP A 105 -26.86 -36.45 -6.40
C TRP A 105 -26.62 -36.18 -4.90
N ARG A 106 -25.51 -35.49 -4.56
CA ARG A 106 -25.20 -35.05 -3.19
C ARG A 106 -25.95 -33.79 -2.77
N SER A 107 -26.41 -32.94 -3.69
CA SER A 107 -27.07 -31.68 -3.33
C SER A 107 -28.45 -31.89 -2.71
N GLY A 108 -29.10 -33.03 -2.98
CA GLY A 108 -30.40 -33.38 -2.40
C GLY A 108 -30.33 -34.04 -1.01
N LEU A 109 -29.13 -34.36 -0.49
CA LEU A 109 -29.00 -35.06 0.78
C LEU A 109 -28.86 -34.06 1.95
N PRO A 110 -29.77 -34.08 2.94
CA PRO A 110 -29.75 -33.10 4.05
C PRO A 110 -28.45 -33.10 4.86
N GLN A 111 -27.76 -34.24 4.90
CA GLN A 111 -26.51 -34.42 5.64
C GLN A 111 -25.35 -33.53 5.16
N TYR A 112 -25.36 -33.13 3.88
CA TYR A 112 -24.27 -32.31 3.33
C TYR A 112 -24.54 -30.81 3.42
N GLN A 113 -25.76 -30.40 3.82
CA GLN A 113 -26.16 -29.00 4.02
C GLN A 113 -25.72 -28.05 2.88
N LEU A 114 -25.63 -28.57 1.64
CA LEU A 114 -25.19 -27.81 0.47
C LEU A 114 -26.22 -26.77 0.05
N ASP A 115 -27.49 -27.01 0.38
CA ASP A 115 -28.56 -26.07 0.16
C ASP A 115 -28.58 -25.05 1.30
N LYS A 116 -27.99 -23.88 1.04
CA LYS A 116 -27.88 -22.76 2.00
C LYS A 116 -29.25 -22.25 2.45
N TYR A 117 -30.30 -22.59 1.69
CA TYR A 117 -31.67 -22.26 1.96
C TYR A 117 -32.46 -23.54 2.21
N ASN A 118 -32.76 -23.82 3.47
CA ASN A 118 -33.75 -24.81 3.84
C ASN A 118 -35.10 -24.52 3.14
N VAL A 119 -35.77 -25.58 2.67
CA VAL A 119 -37.09 -25.53 2.01
C VAL A 119 -38.12 -24.75 2.83
N THR A 120 -37.98 -24.76 4.16
CA THR A 120 -38.85 -24.03 5.08
C THR A 120 -38.41 -22.57 5.24
N ARG A 121 -38.60 -21.74 4.21
CA ARG A 121 -38.63 -20.29 4.40
C ARG A 121 -39.95 -19.90 5.05
N ARG A 122 -39.92 -19.60 6.34
CA ARG A 122 -41.06 -18.93 6.99
C ARG A 122 -41.09 -17.48 6.50
N PRO A 123 -42.27 -16.88 6.23
CA PRO A 123 -42.35 -15.46 5.96
C PRO A 123 -41.71 -14.72 7.15
N GLN A 124 -40.86 -13.73 6.87
CA GLN A 124 -40.05 -13.01 7.88
C GLN A 124 -40.89 -12.15 8.87
N GLY A 125 -42.22 -12.32 8.89
CA GLY A 125 -43.16 -11.48 9.61
C GLY A 125 -43.28 -10.08 9.02
N SER A 126 -44.19 -9.27 9.56
CA SER A 126 -44.27 -7.85 9.21
C SER A 126 -43.10 -7.08 9.83
N LEU A 127 -42.53 -6.12 9.10
CA LEU A 127 -41.45 -5.26 9.59
C LEU A 127 -41.88 -4.49 10.84
N LEU A 128 -43.14 -4.05 10.90
CA LEU A 128 -43.72 -3.38 12.07
C LEU A 128 -43.58 -4.20 13.35
N LYS A 129 -43.84 -5.51 13.28
CA LYS A 129 -43.71 -6.41 14.44
C LYS A 129 -42.25 -6.63 14.85
N ARG A 130 -41.30 -6.55 13.91
CA ARG A 130 -39.87 -6.68 14.21
C ARG A 130 -39.31 -5.46 14.91
N PHE A 131 -39.78 -4.27 14.52
CA PHE A 131 -39.31 -3.00 15.07
C PHE A 131 -40.20 -2.46 16.20
N ASN A 132 -41.28 -3.18 16.58
CA ASN A 132 -42.31 -2.69 17.50
C ASN A 132 -42.83 -1.30 17.13
N TRP A 133 -42.99 -1.03 15.84
CA TRP A 133 -43.49 0.26 15.38
C TRP A 133 -45.02 0.35 15.53
N PRO A 134 -45.55 1.52 15.89
CA PRO A 134 -46.99 1.73 15.88
C PRO A 134 -47.53 1.55 14.45
N LEU A 135 -48.77 1.12 14.33
CA LEU A 135 -49.46 0.99 13.03
C LEU A 135 -49.54 2.32 12.28
N GLU A 136 -49.44 3.43 13.01
CA GLU A 136 -49.43 4.82 12.51
C GLU A 136 -48.18 5.17 11.70
N ALA A 137 -47.14 4.34 11.70
CA ALA A 137 -45.90 4.55 10.95
C ALA A 137 -45.96 4.06 9.49
N LEU A 138 -47.13 3.60 9.02
CA LEU A 138 -47.40 3.21 7.63
C LEU A 138 -48.09 4.34 6.85
#